data_AF-A0A078AV17-F1
#
_entry.id   AF-A0A078AV17-F1
#
_cell.length_a   1.000
_cell.length_b   1.000
_cell.length_c   1.000
_cell.angle_alpha   90.00
_cell.angle_beta   90.00
_cell.angle_gamma   90.00
#
_symmetry.space_group_name_H-M   'P 1'
#
loop_
_entity.id
_entity.type
_entity.pdbx_description
1 polymer ?
#
loop_
_entity_poly.entity_id
_entity_poly.type
_entity_poly.pdbx_seq_one_letter_code
_entity_poly.pdbx_strand_id
1 'polypeptide(L)'
;MRQKAKVNMEKTLSFTQSSFTYKDPYNPKGNILYKAKNKVQTFFSLRNMENEFIDFKTFHLDTQFREIYSDLYNSYRRGDKVILQRSLSESMFEYTKALLKEKRPNPFHKSIKSLHVVQGRNYAETDHLLPEEQWAQLTFKFYTIDQDDNKKVQYNVFERRLADKLSYFDWKLSYVMDEEDFQFIHDKGSSLKLNSNAKEAKQSAL
;
A
#
# COMPACT_ATOMS: atom_id res chain seq x y z
N MET A 1 19.85 -32.83 -10.57
CA MET A 1 20.19 -31.54 -9.92
C MET A 1 19.54 -30.30 -10.55
N ARG A 2 19.19 -30.26 -11.85
CA ARG A 2 18.60 -29.06 -12.49
C ARG A 2 17.17 -28.69 -12.05
N GLN A 3 16.33 -29.65 -11.66
CA GLN A 3 14.95 -29.37 -11.22
C GLN A 3 14.86 -28.63 -9.87
N LYS A 4 15.70 -28.96 -8.88
CA LYS A 4 15.69 -28.28 -7.56
C LYS A 4 16.09 -26.80 -7.66
N ALA A 5 17.00 -26.46 -8.58
CA ALA A 5 17.42 -25.08 -8.81
C ALA A 5 16.31 -24.24 -9.48
N LYS A 6 15.51 -24.85 -10.36
CA LYS A 6 14.35 -24.20 -11.01
C LYS A 6 13.25 -23.84 -10.02
N VAL A 7 12.90 -24.79 -9.13
CA VAL A 7 11.91 -24.58 -8.06
C VAL A 7 12.34 -23.48 -7.08
N ASN A 8 13.64 -23.38 -6.77
CA ASN A 8 14.14 -22.29 -5.93
C ASN A 8 14.14 -20.93 -6.67
N MET A 9 14.48 -20.87 -7.95
CA MET A 9 14.41 -19.62 -8.72
C MET A 9 12.98 -19.13 -8.93
N GLU A 10 12.02 -20.01 -9.23
CA GLU A 10 10.61 -19.64 -9.38
C GLU A 10 10.02 -19.11 -8.07
N LYS A 11 10.39 -19.72 -6.92
CA LYS A 11 10.06 -19.16 -5.60
C LYS A 11 10.73 -17.82 -5.35
N THR A 12 12.00 -17.63 -5.72
CA THR A 12 12.68 -16.35 -5.55
C THR A 12 12.12 -15.26 -6.47
N LEU A 13 11.68 -15.61 -7.69
CA LEU A 13 11.08 -14.71 -8.67
C LEU A 13 9.63 -14.34 -8.30
N SER A 14 8.83 -15.27 -7.77
CA SER A 14 7.50 -14.93 -7.25
C SER A 14 7.60 -13.99 -6.05
N PHE A 15 8.66 -14.13 -5.24
CA PHE A 15 8.97 -13.24 -4.12
C PHE A 15 9.28 -11.80 -4.52
N THR A 16 9.77 -11.54 -5.74
CA THR A 16 10.05 -10.16 -6.20
C THR A 16 8.92 -9.55 -7.00
N GLN A 17 7.99 -10.35 -7.51
CA GLN A 17 6.91 -9.81 -8.32
C GLN A 17 5.94 -8.97 -7.46
N SER A 18 5.54 -7.84 -8.04
CA SER A 18 4.57 -6.86 -7.52
C SER A 18 3.70 -6.42 -8.70
N SER A 19 2.48 -5.98 -8.42
CA SER A 19 1.70 -5.35 -9.46
C SER A 19 2.35 -4.03 -9.88
N PHE A 20 2.43 -3.78 -11.19
CA PHE A 20 3.05 -2.54 -11.66
C PHE A 20 2.24 -1.27 -11.30
N THR A 21 1.02 -1.37 -10.76
CA THR A 21 0.15 -0.20 -10.59
C THR A 21 -0.92 -0.37 -9.50
N TYR A 22 -1.08 0.64 -8.63
CA TYR A 22 -2.27 0.80 -7.78
C TYR A 22 -3.52 0.96 -8.66
N LYS A 23 -4.36 -0.09 -8.72
CA LYS A 23 -5.56 -0.13 -9.57
C LYS A 23 -6.76 0.42 -8.79
N ASP A 24 -7.48 1.35 -9.42
CA ASP A 24 -8.69 1.99 -8.86
C ASP A 24 -8.44 2.70 -7.50
N PRO A 25 -7.77 3.86 -7.48
CA PRO A 25 -7.45 4.57 -6.25
C PRO A 25 -8.70 4.88 -5.41
N TYR A 26 -8.68 4.51 -4.14
CA TYR A 26 -9.75 4.88 -3.20
C TYR A 26 -9.88 6.41 -3.16
N ASN A 27 -11.10 6.95 -3.15
CA ASN A 27 -11.33 8.39 -3.04
C ASN A 27 -12.09 8.69 -1.73
N PRO A 28 -11.50 9.37 -0.72
CA PRO A 28 -12.15 9.57 0.57
C PRO A 28 -13.26 10.64 0.48
N LYS A 29 -13.08 11.60 -0.45
CA LYS A 29 -14.02 12.68 -0.78
C LYS A 29 -15.07 12.26 -1.82
N GLY A 30 -15.07 10.99 -2.24
CA GLY A 30 -16.06 10.46 -3.15
C GLY A 30 -17.49 10.65 -2.63
N ASN A 31 -18.43 10.86 -3.56
CA ASN A 31 -19.83 11.06 -3.23
C ASN A 31 -20.47 9.79 -2.61
N ILE A 32 -21.70 9.90 -2.11
CA ILE A 32 -22.40 8.80 -1.44
C ILE A 32 -22.55 7.58 -2.38
N LEU A 33 -22.84 7.80 -3.66
CA LEU A 33 -22.97 6.73 -4.65
C LEU A 33 -21.66 5.96 -4.84
N TYR A 34 -20.54 6.67 -4.94
CA TYR A 34 -19.20 6.09 -4.97
C TYR A 34 -18.94 5.26 -3.72
N LYS A 35 -19.22 5.81 -2.53
CA LYS A 35 -19.01 5.10 -1.25
C LYS A 35 -19.85 3.82 -1.17
N ALA A 36 -21.10 3.87 -1.63
CA ALA A 36 -21.97 2.70 -1.70
C ALA A 36 -21.44 1.64 -2.67
N LYS A 37 -21.11 2.03 -3.91
CA LYS A 37 -20.53 1.13 -4.93
C LYS A 37 -19.24 0.50 -4.42
N ASN A 38 -18.36 1.30 -3.84
CA ASN A 38 -17.09 0.84 -3.27
C ASN A 38 -17.32 -0.16 -2.14
N LYS A 39 -18.29 0.07 -1.25
CA LYS A 39 -18.62 -0.84 -0.15
C LYS A 39 -19.12 -2.20 -0.67
N VAL A 40 -19.98 -2.19 -1.69
CA VAL A 40 -20.47 -3.41 -2.34
C VAL A 40 -19.34 -4.18 -3.02
N GLN A 41 -18.52 -3.50 -3.83
CA GLN A 41 -17.38 -4.13 -4.50
C GLN A 41 -16.38 -4.70 -3.50
N THR A 42 -16.04 -3.93 -2.46
CA THR A 42 -15.15 -4.36 -1.38
C THR A 42 -15.70 -5.59 -0.67
N PHE A 43 -16.99 -5.63 -0.39
CA PHE A 43 -17.61 -6.81 0.23
C PHE A 43 -17.42 -8.07 -0.63
N PHE A 44 -17.73 -8.00 -1.93
CA PHE A 44 -17.53 -9.14 -2.83
C PHE A 44 -16.05 -9.53 -2.96
N SER A 45 -15.15 -8.55 -3.08
CA SER A 45 -13.71 -8.83 -3.15
C SER A 45 -13.20 -9.50 -1.88
N LEU A 46 -13.60 -9.04 -0.69
CA LEU A 46 -13.22 -9.68 0.57
C LEU A 46 -13.75 -11.11 0.67
N ARG A 47 -14.99 -11.38 0.23
CA ARG A 47 -15.52 -12.74 0.19
C ARG A 47 -14.74 -13.65 -0.76
N ASN A 48 -14.36 -13.13 -1.93
CA ASN A 48 -13.52 -13.87 -2.87
C ASN A 48 -12.15 -14.16 -2.27
N MET A 49 -11.52 -13.19 -1.60
CA MET A 49 -10.24 -13.39 -0.90
C MET A 49 -10.36 -14.45 0.22
N GLU A 50 -11.45 -14.45 0.99
CA GLU A 50 -11.70 -15.47 2.03
C GLU A 50 -11.86 -16.89 1.48
N ASN A 51 -12.32 -17.02 0.22
CA ASN A 51 -12.47 -18.29 -0.48
C ASN A 51 -11.15 -18.74 -1.12
N GLU A 52 -10.32 -17.81 -1.59
CA GLU A 52 -9.06 -18.13 -2.27
C GLU A 52 -7.90 -18.38 -1.30
N PHE A 53 -7.80 -17.59 -0.24
CA PHE A 53 -6.70 -17.65 0.72
C PHE A 53 -7.11 -18.43 1.96
N ILE A 54 -6.35 -19.48 2.28
CA ILE A 54 -6.65 -20.39 3.40
C ILE A 54 -6.53 -19.66 4.74
N ASP A 55 -5.54 -18.77 4.83
CA ASP A 55 -5.16 -18.00 6.03
C ASP A 55 -5.86 -16.65 6.17
N PHE A 56 -6.73 -16.29 5.23
CA PHE A 56 -7.38 -15.00 5.19
C PHE A 56 -8.80 -15.10 5.73
N LYS A 57 -9.04 -14.39 6.84
CA LYS A 57 -10.37 -14.19 7.40
C LYS A 57 -10.53 -12.73 7.80
N THR A 58 -11.66 -12.13 7.41
CA THR A 58 -11.91 -10.69 7.62
C THR A 58 -11.84 -10.27 9.10
N PHE A 59 -12.13 -11.17 10.03
CA PHE A 59 -12.06 -10.91 11.47
C PHE A 59 -10.64 -10.96 12.05
N HIS A 60 -9.64 -11.44 11.29
CA HIS A 60 -8.22 -11.46 11.69
C HIS A 60 -7.40 -10.30 11.11
N LEU A 61 -8.00 -9.44 10.28
CA LEU A 61 -7.28 -8.41 9.55
C LEU A 61 -6.56 -7.41 10.46
N ASP A 62 -7.16 -7.01 11.58
CA ASP A 62 -6.50 -6.07 12.49
C ASP A 62 -5.17 -6.62 12.99
N THR A 63 -5.17 -7.85 13.51
CA THR A 63 -3.97 -8.50 14.04
C THR A 63 -2.93 -8.73 12.94
N GLN A 64 -3.32 -9.33 11.81
CA GLN A 64 -2.40 -9.70 10.73
C GLN A 64 -1.69 -8.48 10.13
N PHE A 65 -2.43 -7.42 9.78
CA PHE A 65 -1.84 -6.26 9.11
C PHE A 65 -1.10 -5.34 10.08
N ARG A 66 -1.47 -5.34 11.36
CA ARG A 66 -0.70 -4.68 12.41
C ARG A 66 0.64 -5.35 12.63
N GLU A 67 0.69 -6.68 12.59
CA GLU A 67 1.93 -7.45 12.71
C GLU A 67 2.87 -7.16 11.54
N ILE A 68 2.38 -7.27 10.29
CA ILE A 68 3.15 -6.93 9.08
C ILE A 68 3.72 -5.50 9.16
N TYR A 69 2.88 -4.53 9.54
CA TYR A 69 3.32 -3.13 9.62
C TYR A 69 4.34 -2.88 10.73
N SER A 70 4.17 -3.52 11.90
CA SER A 70 5.15 -3.48 12.99
C SER A 70 6.50 -4.06 12.55
N ASP A 71 6.49 -5.16 11.80
CA ASP A 71 7.70 -5.76 11.24
C ASP A 71 8.41 -4.83 10.25
N LEU A 72 7.66 -4.12 9.41
CA LEU A 72 8.21 -3.10 8.52
C LEU A 72 8.90 -1.97 9.29
N TYR A 73 8.24 -1.42 10.31
CA TYR A 73 8.81 -0.37 11.16
C TYR A 73 10.13 -0.81 11.80
N ASN A 74 10.13 -1.99 12.43
CA ASN A 74 11.30 -2.52 13.13
C ASN A 74 12.44 -2.90 12.17
N SER A 75 12.10 -3.42 10.99
CA SER A 75 13.09 -3.83 9.99
C SER A 75 13.75 -2.63 9.33
N TYR A 76 13.00 -1.56 9.05
CA TYR A 76 13.59 -0.28 8.62
C TYR A 76 14.56 0.26 9.66
N ARG A 77 14.14 0.33 10.92
CA ARG A 77 14.97 0.85 12.02
C ARG A 77 16.28 0.07 12.19
N ARG A 78 16.26 -1.24 11.97
CA ARG A 78 17.43 -2.12 12.04
C ARG A 78 18.26 -2.16 10.75
N GLY A 79 17.75 -1.60 9.64
CA GLY A 79 18.35 -1.74 8.32
C GLY A 79 18.27 -3.17 7.75
N ASP A 80 17.30 -3.96 8.19
CA ASP A 80 17.11 -5.35 7.75
C ASP A 80 16.43 -5.39 6.36
N LYS A 81 17.27 -5.45 5.33
CA LYS A 81 16.81 -5.48 3.93
C LYS A 81 16.08 -6.77 3.56
N VAL A 82 16.31 -7.88 4.27
CA VAL A 82 15.70 -9.17 3.93
C VAL A 82 14.22 -9.14 4.27
N ILE A 83 13.88 -8.68 5.48
CA ILE A 83 12.48 -8.55 5.90
C ILE A 83 11.77 -7.46 5.09
N LEU A 84 12.44 -6.35 4.80
CA LEU A 84 11.90 -5.30 3.94
C LEU A 84 11.59 -5.82 2.53
N GLN A 85 12.52 -6.56 1.90
CA GLN A 85 12.30 -7.12 0.56
C GLN A 85 11.15 -8.13 0.52
N ARG A 86 10.96 -8.90 1.60
CA ARG A 86 9.84 -9.85 1.72
C ARG A 86 8.48 -9.15 1.86
N SER A 87 8.44 -8.07 2.62
CA SER A 87 7.19 -7.44 3.09
C SER A 87 6.76 -6.24 2.25
N LEU A 88 7.60 -5.78 1.33
CA LEU A 88 7.35 -4.67 0.43
C LEU A 88 7.23 -5.15 -1.01
N SER A 89 6.42 -4.44 -1.80
CA SER A 89 6.54 -4.50 -3.26
C SER A 89 7.95 -4.12 -3.71
N GLU A 90 8.32 -4.50 -4.93
CA GLU A 90 9.62 -4.12 -5.51
C GLU A 90 9.82 -2.60 -5.54
N SER A 91 8.80 -1.84 -5.95
CA SER A 91 8.84 -0.38 -6.01
C SER A 91 8.99 0.26 -4.63
N MET A 92 8.21 -0.20 -3.64
CA MET A 92 8.31 0.29 -2.27
C MET A 92 9.62 -0.13 -1.60
N PHE A 93 10.16 -1.31 -1.95
CA PHE A 93 11.45 -1.76 -1.47
C PHE A 93 12.60 -0.87 -1.99
N GLU A 94 12.65 -0.58 -3.29
CA GLU A 94 13.68 0.30 -3.85
C GLU A 94 13.57 1.74 -3.29
N TYR A 95 12.36 2.26 -3.10
CA TYR A 95 12.15 3.52 -2.38
C TYR A 95 12.72 3.48 -0.96
N THR A 96 12.34 2.47 -0.18
CA THR A 96 12.77 2.30 1.22
C THR A 96 14.29 2.13 1.33
N LYS A 97 14.89 1.40 0.39
CA LYS A 97 16.33 1.19 0.29
C LYS A 97 17.08 2.49 -0.01
N ALA A 98 16.51 3.36 -0.86
CA ALA A 98 17.07 4.70 -1.09
C ALA A 98 17.02 5.55 0.19
N LEU A 99 15.90 5.54 0.91
CA LEU A 99 15.78 6.23 2.20
C LEU A 99 16.81 5.76 3.23
N LEU A 100 17.03 4.44 3.33
CA LEU A 100 18.07 3.86 4.20
C LEU A 100 19.47 4.34 3.82
N LYS A 101 19.78 4.38 2.53
CA LYS A 101 21.08 4.88 2.02
C LYS A 101 21.30 6.34 2.38
N GLU A 102 20.24 7.15 2.32
CA GLU A 102 20.24 8.57 2.67
C GLU A 102 20.10 8.84 4.18
N LYS A 103 19.96 7.80 5.02
CA LYS A 103 19.70 7.92 6.46
C LYS A 103 18.46 8.78 6.78
N ARG A 104 17.42 8.65 5.96
CA ARG A 104 16.15 9.37 6.14
C ARG A 104 15.34 8.76 7.30
N PRO A 105 14.43 9.54 7.91
CA PRO A 105 13.48 9.04 8.91
C PRO A 105 12.69 7.83 8.42
N ASN A 106 12.15 7.06 9.37
CA ASN A 106 11.36 5.87 9.07
C ASN A 106 10.06 6.27 8.35
N PRO A 107 9.77 5.75 7.13
CA PRO A 107 8.51 6.04 6.45
C PRO A 107 7.31 5.37 7.11
N PHE A 108 7.54 4.40 8.01
CA PHE A 108 6.51 3.71 8.77
C PHE A 108 6.34 4.36 10.14
N HIS A 109 5.10 4.47 10.60
CA HIS A 109 4.75 5.05 11.90
C HIS A 109 4.97 4.08 13.05
N LYS A 110 5.28 4.62 14.22
CA LYS A 110 5.71 3.87 15.42
C LYS A 110 4.65 2.92 15.95
N SER A 111 3.38 3.31 15.90
CA SER A 111 2.28 2.45 16.33
C SER A 111 0.98 2.72 15.61
N ILE A 112 0.18 1.67 15.44
CA ILE A 112 -1.19 1.77 14.94
C ILE A 112 -2.12 1.89 16.15
N LYS A 113 -3.09 2.81 16.12
CA LYS A 113 -4.19 2.88 17.10
C LYS A 113 -5.37 2.05 16.63
N SER A 114 -5.76 2.23 15.39
CA SER A 114 -6.79 1.42 14.73
C SER A 114 -6.53 1.38 13.23
N LEU A 115 -7.08 0.36 12.56
CA LEU A 115 -7.06 0.25 11.12
C LEU A 115 -8.44 -0.18 10.60
N HIS A 116 -8.77 0.26 9.38
CA HIS A 116 -9.99 -0.15 8.70
C HIS A 116 -9.71 -0.42 7.24
N VAL A 117 -10.24 -1.52 6.71
CA VAL A 117 -10.30 -1.74 5.25
C VAL A 117 -11.27 -0.71 4.67
N VAL A 118 -10.77 0.14 3.78
CA VAL A 118 -11.59 1.12 3.05
C VAL A 118 -11.89 0.68 1.63
N GLN A 119 -11.07 -0.22 1.07
CA GLN A 119 -11.26 -0.75 -0.28
C GLN A 119 -10.63 -2.13 -0.41
N GLY A 120 -11.33 -3.04 -1.09
CA GLY A 120 -10.79 -4.31 -1.56
C GLY A 120 -11.03 -4.49 -3.05
N ARG A 121 -10.04 -5.01 -3.77
CA ARG A 121 -10.11 -5.28 -5.21
C ARG A 121 -9.41 -6.59 -5.55
N ASN A 122 -9.97 -7.32 -6.49
CA ASN A 122 -9.26 -8.38 -7.20
C ASN A 122 -9.14 -7.94 -8.66
N TYR A 123 -7.97 -8.06 -9.26
CA TYR A 123 -7.75 -7.72 -10.66
C TYR A 123 -6.76 -8.69 -11.30
N ALA A 124 -6.78 -8.75 -12.62
CA ALA A 124 -5.77 -9.44 -13.42
C ALA A 124 -4.95 -8.39 -14.19
N GLU A 125 -3.66 -8.65 -14.41
CA GLU A 125 -2.83 -7.79 -15.25
C GLU A 125 -3.09 -8.00 -16.74
N THR A 126 -3.56 -9.19 -17.11
CA THR A 126 -3.91 -9.58 -18.47
C THR A 126 -5.36 -10.07 -18.52
N ASP A 127 -5.90 -10.28 -19.73
CA ASP A 127 -7.22 -10.91 -19.91
C ASP A 127 -7.23 -12.42 -19.57
N HIS A 128 -6.06 -13.00 -19.28
CA HIS A 128 -5.96 -14.39 -18.86
C HIS A 128 -6.28 -14.51 -17.37
N LEU A 129 -7.23 -15.39 -17.04
CA LEU A 129 -7.71 -15.60 -15.67
C LEU A 129 -6.88 -16.63 -14.89
N LEU A 130 -5.57 -16.68 -15.15
CA LEU A 130 -4.67 -17.56 -14.41
C LEU A 130 -4.39 -16.98 -13.02
N PRO A 131 -4.45 -17.78 -11.93
CA PRO A 131 -4.22 -17.29 -10.57
C PRO A 131 -2.89 -16.56 -10.36
N GLU A 132 -1.86 -16.91 -11.14
CA GLU A 132 -0.51 -16.32 -11.10
C GLU A 132 -0.47 -14.88 -11.63
N GLU A 133 -1.46 -14.51 -12.44
CA GLU A 133 -1.60 -13.18 -13.05
C GLU A 133 -2.69 -12.34 -12.36
N GLN A 134 -3.30 -12.90 -11.32
CA GLN A 134 -4.34 -12.28 -10.53
C GLN A 134 -3.81 -11.81 -9.17
N TRP A 135 -4.30 -10.65 -8.76
CA TRP A 135 -3.88 -9.95 -7.55
C TRP A 135 -5.08 -9.56 -6.70
N ALA A 136 -4.96 -9.79 -5.40
CA ALA A 136 -5.78 -9.19 -4.37
C ALA A 136 -5.11 -7.91 -3.88
N GLN A 137 -5.88 -6.85 -3.68
CA GLN A 137 -5.41 -5.59 -3.14
C GLN A 137 -6.37 -5.06 -2.08
N LEU A 138 -5.80 -4.61 -0.98
CA LEU A 138 -6.51 -4.03 0.15
C LEU A 138 -5.94 -2.66 0.46
N THR A 139 -6.80 -1.64 0.45
CA THR A 139 -6.45 -0.32 0.98
C THR A 139 -6.99 -0.22 2.39
N PHE A 140 -6.09 0.11 3.33
CA PHE A 140 -6.41 0.36 4.71
C PHE A 140 -6.24 1.84 5.05
N LYS A 141 -7.17 2.36 5.86
CA LYS A 141 -7.00 3.62 6.57
C LYS A 141 -6.45 3.30 7.97
N PHE A 142 -5.21 3.70 8.23
CA PHE A 142 -4.57 3.56 9.52
C PHE A 142 -4.66 4.87 10.31
N TYR A 143 -5.06 4.76 11.57
CA TYR A 143 -4.86 5.81 12.57
C TYR A 143 -3.61 5.45 13.35
N THR A 144 -2.61 6.32 13.35
CA THR A 144 -1.24 5.99 13.77
C THR A 144 -0.66 7.05 14.68
N ILE A 145 0.44 6.70 15.34
CA ILE A 145 1.34 7.65 16.01
C ILE A 145 2.68 7.63 15.26
N ASP A 146 3.11 8.81 14.81
CA ASP A 146 4.40 8.99 14.12
C ASP A 146 5.60 8.92 15.08
N GLN A 147 6.78 9.32 14.61
CA GLN A 147 8.02 9.26 15.40
C GLN A 147 8.09 10.35 16.48
N ASP A 148 7.34 11.44 16.30
CA ASP A 148 7.27 12.61 17.19
C ASP A 148 6.05 12.54 18.13
N ASP A 149 5.46 11.35 18.25
CA ASP A 149 4.26 11.05 19.03
C ASP A 149 2.98 11.82 18.59
N ASN A 150 2.95 12.34 17.35
CA ASN A 150 1.76 12.97 16.79
C ASN A 150 0.80 11.93 16.21
N LYS A 151 -0.50 12.22 16.32
CA LYS A 151 -1.54 11.41 15.69
C LYS A 151 -1.60 11.72 14.20
N LYS A 152 -1.49 10.67 13.38
CA LYS A 152 -1.52 10.77 11.91
C LYS A 152 -2.49 9.76 11.31
N VAL A 153 -3.00 10.11 10.13
CA VAL A 153 -3.79 9.21 9.30
C VAL A 153 -2.99 8.86 8.06
N GLN A 154 -2.88 7.56 7.79
CA GLN A 154 -2.13 7.04 6.66
C GLN A 154 -2.94 6.00 5.90
N TYR A 155 -2.93 6.09 4.58
CA TYR A 155 -3.52 5.11 3.68
C TYR A 155 -2.43 4.16 3.21
N ASN A 156 -2.63 2.88 3.49
CA ASN A 156 -1.69 1.81 3.19
C ASN A 156 -2.35 0.82 2.23
N VAL A 157 -1.69 0.54 1.11
CA VAL A 157 -2.16 -0.43 0.11
C VAL A 157 -1.30 -1.66 0.21
N PHE A 158 -1.94 -2.79 0.49
CA PHE A 158 -1.31 -4.11 0.49
C PHE A 158 -1.80 -4.91 -0.70
N GLU A 159 -0.92 -5.72 -1.26
CA GLU A 159 -1.24 -6.63 -2.36
C GLU A 159 -0.68 -8.03 -2.13
N ARG A 160 -1.36 -9.02 -2.69
CA ARG A 160 -0.98 -10.43 -2.65
C ARG A 160 -1.47 -11.11 -3.92
N ARG A 161 -0.69 -12.02 -4.47
CA ARG A 161 -1.13 -12.81 -5.63
C ARG A 161 -2.13 -13.87 -5.22
N LEU A 162 -3.12 -14.14 -6.06
CA LEU A 162 -4.10 -15.19 -5.76
C LEU A 162 -3.47 -16.60 -5.78
N ALA A 163 -2.34 -16.77 -6.46
CA ALA A 163 -1.55 -18.01 -6.41
C ALA A 163 -0.87 -18.28 -5.05
N ASP A 164 -0.57 -17.25 -4.26
CA ASP A 164 0.16 -17.38 -2.99
C ASP A 164 -0.80 -17.67 -1.84
N LYS A 165 -1.31 -18.90 -1.71
CA LYS A 165 -2.50 -19.21 -0.86
C LYS A 165 -2.26 -19.47 0.63
N LEU A 166 -0.99 -19.58 1.06
CA LEU A 166 -0.64 -20.30 2.30
C LEU A 166 -0.19 -19.44 3.48
N SER A 167 0.39 -18.26 3.24
CA SER A 167 0.94 -17.42 4.32
C SER A 167 0.49 -15.96 4.24
N TYR A 168 -0.04 -15.41 5.33
CA TYR A 168 -0.48 -14.02 5.36
C TYR A 168 0.72 -13.06 5.31
N PHE A 169 1.93 -13.55 5.61
CA PHE A 169 3.17 -12.80 5.35
C PHE A 169 3.50 -12.64 3.86
N ASP A 170 2.69 -13.20 2.96
CA ASP A 170 2.82 -12.99 1.51
C ASP A 170 2.12 -11.69 1.06
N TRP A 171 1.38 -11.02 1.95
CA TRP A 171 0.90 -9.65 1.72
C TRP A 171 2.07 -8.67 1.73
N LYS A 172 2.21 -7.93 0.63
CA LYS A 172 3.25 -6.91 0.46
C LYS A 172 2.64 -5.51 0.51
N LEU A 173 3.28 -4.61 1.23
CA LEU A 173 2.92 -3.19 1.18
C LEU A 173 3.41 -2.60 -0.15
N SER A 174 2.47 -2.17 -0.99
CA SER A 174 2.75 -1.61 -2.30
C SER A 174 2.71 -0.09 -2.34
N TYR A 175 1.95 0.53 -1.44
CA TYR A 175 1.84 1.98 -1.42
C TYR A 175 1.55 2.50 -0.01
N VAL A 176 2.15 3.63 0.32
CA VAL A 176 1.95 4.36 1.58
C VAL A 176 1.76 5.82 1.23
N MET A 177 0.71 6.44 1.77
CA MET A 177 0.47 7.85 1.58
C MET A 177 -0.25 8.45 2.78
N ASP A 178 0.20 9.62 3.22
CA ASP A 178 -0.45 10.35 4.29
C ASP A 178 -1.77 10.98 3.81
N GLU A 179 -2.69 11.25 4.73
CA GLU A 179 -4.01 11.80 4.38
C GLU A 179 -3.92 13.12 3.61
N GLU A 180 -2.89 13.93 3.87
CA GLU A 180 -2.65 15.22 3.18
C GLU A 180 -2.33 15.00 1.68
N ASP A 181 -1.39 14.11 1.37
CA ASP A 181 -1.02 13.75 0.00
C ASP A 181 -2.16 13.02 -0.73
N PHE A 182 -2.95 12.25 0.02
CA PHE A 182 -4.14 11.57 -0.49
C PHE A 182 -5.23 12.53 -0.97
N GLN A 183 -5.36 13.70 -0.34
CA GLN A 183 -6.31 14.71 -0.77
C GLN A 183 -5.89 15.36 -2.10
N PHE A 184 -4.60 15.55 -2.33
CA PHE A 184 -4.07 16.21 -3.54
C PHE A 184 -4.38 15.43 -4.82
N ILE A 185 -4.29 14.09 -4.79
CA ILE A 185 -4.57 13.24 -5.96
C ILE A 185 -6.05 13.34 -6.41
N HIS A 186 -6.95 13.62 -5.47
CA HIS A 186 -8.40 13.66 -5.73
C HIS A 186 -9.00 15.06 -5.86
N ASP A 187 -8.29 16.11 -5.42
CA ASP A 187 -8.66 17.51 -5.63
C ASP A 187 -8.23 18.00 -7.03
N LYS A 188 -8.69 17.34 -8.10
CA LYS A 188 -8.74 17.98 -9.42
C LYS A 188 -9.89 18.99 -9.42
N GLY A 189 -9.68 20.17 -8.83
CA GLY A 189 -10.70 21.23 -8.84
C GLY A 189 -10.48 22.47 -7.97
N SER A 190 -9.43 22.58 -7.15
CA SER A 190 -9.09 23.85 -6.49
C SER A 190 -7.89 24.47 -7.19
N SER A 191 -8.20 25.40 -8.08
CA SER A 191 -7.29 26.31 -8.77
C SER A 191 -6.03 26.64 -7.96
N LEU A 192 -4.88 26.52 -8.62
CA LEU A 192 -3.71 27.35 -8.38
C LEU A 192 -4.13 28.81 -8.23
N LYS A 193 -4.42 29.26 -7.00
CA LYS A 193 -4.16 30.64 -6.62
C LYS A 193 -2.66 30.73 -6.37
N LEU A 194 -1.91 30.67 -7.48
CA LEU A 194 -0.57 31.20 -7.52
C LEU A 194 -0.68 32.66 -7.08
N ASN A 195 -0.05 32.98 -5.96
CA ASN A 195 0.08 34.33 -5.42
C ASN A 195 0.50 35.30 -6.54
N SER A 196 -0.44 36.07 -7.05
CA SER A 196 -0.21 37.17 -7.99
C SER A 196 0.37 38.42 -7.32
N ASN A 197 0.83 38.34 -6.06
CA ASN A 197 1.41 39.47 -5.34
C ASN A 197 2.94 39.60 -5.48
N ALA A 198 3.56 38.87 -6.40
CA ALA A 198 5.01 38.94 -6.64
C ALA A 198 5.43 39.67 -7.93
N LYS A 199 4.50 40.35 -8.64
CA LYS A 199 4.80 41.02 -9.92
C LYS A 199 4.46 42.51 -10.03
N GLU A 200 4.19 43.20 -8.92
CA GLU A 200 4.00 44.68 -8.93
C GLU A 200 5.05 45.48 -8.14
N ALA A 201 6.13 44.85 -7.64
CA ALA A 201 7.17 45.56 -6.90
C ALA A 201 8.44 45.91 -7.72
N LYS A 202 8.39 45.89 -9.06
CA LYS A 202 9.54 46.27 -9.93
C LYS A 202 9.17 47.17 -11.11
N GLN A 203 8.19 48.05 -10.94
CA GLN A 203 7.87 49.10 -11.92
C GLN A 203 7.62 50.49 -11.32
N SER A 204 8.19 50.78 -10.15
CA SER A 204 8.22 52.12 -9.53
C SER A 204 9.64 52.58 -9.18
N ALA A 205 10.62 52.16 -9.98
CA ALA A 205 11.98 52.70 -9.94
C ALA A 205 12.47 52.91 -11.37
N LEU A 206 11.92 53.94 -12.02
CA LEU A 206 12.50 54.72 -13.11
C LEU A 206 11.77 56.07 -13.17
#